data_AF-A0A2D6R9B9-F1
#
_entry.id   AF-A0A2D6R9B9-F1
#
_cell.length_a   1.000
_cell.length_b   1.000
_cell.length_c   1.000
_cell.angle_alpha   90.00
_cell.angle_beta   90.00
_cell.angle_gamma   90.00
#
_symmetry.space_group_name_H-M   'P 1'
#
loop_
_entity.id
_entity.type
_entity.pdbx_description
1 polymer ?
#
loop_
_entity_poly.entity_id
_entity_poly.type
_entity_poly.pdbx_seq_one_letter_code
_entity_poly.pdbx_strand_id
1 'polypeptide(L)' 'MPNLHSFFHYRSVDVTSVKELVRRWYPELPKWRNNSGHRALGDIRGSIDELSYYRKNIFLENE' A
#
# COMPACT_ATOMS: atom_id res chain seq x y z
N MET A 1 7.24 -20.39 2.62
CA MET A 1 7.52 -20.19 4.05
C MET A 1 6.31 -20.61 4.88
N PRO A 2 6.18 -21.89 5.25
CA PRO A 2 4.99 -22.41 5.93
C PRO A 2 4.77 -21.78 7.32
N ASN A 3 5.85 -21.67 8.10
CA ASN A 3 5.82 -21.16 9.48
C ASN A 3 5.41 -19.68 9.55
N LEU A 4 5.76 -18.88 8.54
CA LEU A 4 5.39 -17.47 8.47
C LEU A 4 3.90 -17.31 8.15
N HIS A 5 3.38 -18.13 7.22
CA HIS A 5 1.97 -18.12 6.85
C HIS A 5 1.07 -18.57 8.01
N SER A 6 1.52 -19.53 8.83
CA SER A 6 0.78 -19.93 10.04
C SER A 6 0.81 -18.89 11.16
N PHE A 7 1.80 -17.99 11.17
CA PHE A 7 1.90 -16.93 12.18
C PHE A 7 0.97 -15.75 11.89
N PHE A 8 0.71 -15.46 10.61
CA PHE A 8 -0.20 -14.39 10.19
C PHE A 8 -1.64 -14.89 10.01
N HIS A 9 -2.59 -13.96 10.07
CA HIS A 9 -3.98 -14.25 9.68
C HIS A 9 -4.04 -14.55 8.17
N TYR A 10 -5.03 -15.34 7.73
CA TYR A 10 -5.23 -15.68 6.30
C TYR A 10 -5.52 -14.48 5.38
N ARG A 11 -5.79 -13.29 5.94
CA ARG A 11 -6.16 -12.10 5.18
C ARG A 11 -4.90 -11.30 4.91
N SER A 12 -4.79 -10.83 3.67
CA SER A 12 -3.70 -9.97 3.24
C SER A 12 -4.23 -8.62 2.82
N VAL A 13 -3.47 -7.58 3.10
CA VAL A 13 -3.68 -6.24 2.56
C VAL A 13 -2.47 -5.91 1.72
N ASP A 14 -2.63 -6.00 0.40
CA ASP A 14 -1.58 -5.67 -0.56
C ASP A 14 -1.77 -4.23 -1.09
N VAL A 15 -0.84 -3.35 -0.70
CA VAL A 15 -0.83 -1.94 -1.12
C VAL A 15 -0.63 -1.81 -2.64
N THR A 16 0.08 -2.76 -3.26
CA THR A 16 0.35 -2.75 -4.72
C THR A 16 -0.92 -2.99 -5.51
N SER A 17 -1.81 -3.86 -5.01
CA SER A 17 -3.13 -4.07 -5.60
C SER A 17 -3.91 -2.74 -5.65
N VAL A 18 -3.93 -1.96 -4.57
CA VAL A 18 -4.58 -0.65 -4.53
C VAL A 18 -3.90 0.33 -5.49
N LYS A 19 -2.56 0.38 -5.49
CA LYS A 19 -1.78 1.23 -6.41
C LYS A 19 -2.12 0.99 -7.88
N GLU A 20 -2.25 -0.28 -8.28
CA GLU A 20 -2.56 -0.64 -9.66
C GLU A 20 -4.00 -0.29 -10.04
N LEU A 21 -4.95 -0.34 -9.10
CA LEU A 21 -6.31 0.17 -9.29
C LEU A 21 -6.30 1.69 -9.45
N VAL A 22 -5.63 2.41 -8.53
CA VAL A 22 -5.52 3.88 -8.58
C VAL A 22 -4.92 4.34 -9.90
N ARG A 23 -3.85 3.69 -10.36
CA ARG A 23 -3.18 4.00 -11.64
C ARG A 23 -4.10 3.88 -12.85
N ARG A 24 -5.04 2.93 -12.84
CA ARG A 24 -5.95 2.67 -13.98
C ARG A 24 -7.23 3.48 -13.91
N TRP A 25 -7.78 3.68 -12.72
CA TRP A 25 -9.04 4.38 -12.52
C TRP A 25 -8.86 5.89 -12.41
N TYR A 26 -7.67 6.35 -11.99
CA TYR A 26 -7.34 7.76 -11.81
C TYR A 26 -5.99 8.10 -12.49
N PRO A 27 -5.91 8.02 -13.83
CA PRO A 27 -4.65 8.19 -14.57
C PRO A 27 -4.02 9.59 -14.42
N GLU A 28 -4.83 10.61 -14.13
CA GLU A 28 -4.39 12.00 -13.95
C GLU A 28 -3.74 12.26 -12.58
N LEU A 29 -3.89 11.34 -11.61
CA LEU A 29 -3.29 11.52 -10.29
C LEU A 29 -1.77 11.30 -10.34
N PRO A 30 -0.98 12.13 -9.62
CA PRO A 30 0.45 11.94 -9.54
C PRO A 30 0.77 10.60 -8.87
N LYS A 31 1.72 9.87 -9.46
CA LYS A 31 2.19 8.59 -8.91
C LYS A 31 2.88 8.83 -7.56
N TRP A 32 2.53 8.02 -6.56
CA TRP A 32 3.25 7.96 -5.30
C TRP A 32 4.72 7.59 -5.55
N ARG A 33 5.64 8.39 -5.01
CA ARG A 33 7.08 8.11 -5.03
C ARG A 33 7.52 7.75 -3.63
N ASN A 34 7.92 6.50 -3.44
CA ASN A 34 8.53 6.07 -2.20
C ASN A 34 9.97 6.60 -2.12
N ASN A 35 10.34 7.20 -0.99
CA ASN A 35 11.70 7.67 -0.72
C ASN A 35 12.50 6.61 0.05
N SER A 36 12.41 5.36 -0.40
CA SER A 36 12.99 4.21 0.28
C SER A 36 14.47 4.08 -0.05
N GLY A 37 15.34 4.23 0.94
CA GLY A 37 16.78 3.98 0.81
C GLY A 37 17.17 2.51 0.70
N HIS A 38 16.34 1.66 0.08
CA HIS A 38 16.52 0.22 -0.14
C HIS A 38 16.87 -0.58 1.13
N ARG A 39 16.36 -0.15 2.28
CA ARG A 39 16.43 -0.88 3.55
C ARG A 39 15.05 -1.39 3.88
N ALA A 40 14.95 -2.63 4.36
CA ALA A 40 13.66 -3.25 4.71
C ALA A 40 12.77 -2.37 5.59
N LEU A 41 13.34 -1.70 6.61
CA LEU A 41 12.60 -0.77 7.47
C LEU A 41 12.11 0.49 6.74
N GLY A 42 12.88 0.98 5.77
CA GLY A 42 12.45 2.10 4.92
C GLY A 42 11.35 1.68 3.96
N ASP A 43 11.47 0.51 3.35
CA ASP A 43 10.51 -0.03 2.40
C ASP A 43 9.14 -0.26 3.04
N ILE A 44 9.10 -0.84 4.25
CA ILE A 44 7.84 -1.07 4.97
C ILE A 44 7.18 0.25 5.41
N ARG A 45 7.96 1.24 5.87
CA ARG A 45 7.43 2.57 6.22
C ARG A 45 6.84 3.26 5.00
N GLY A 46 7.54 3.22 3.87
CA GLY A 46 7.04 3.78 2.62
C GLY A 46 5.76 3.10 2.12
N SER A 47 5.58 1.80 2.37
CA SER A 47 4.34 1.08 2.04
C SER A 47 3.17 1.49 2.93
N ILE A 48 3.43 1.74 4.23
CA ILE A 48 2.42 2.25 5.18
C ILE A 48 1.99 3.68 4.81
N ASP A 49 2.95 4.53 4.46
CA ASP A 49 2.68 5.91 4.04
C ASP A 49 1.89 5.94 2.72
N GLU A 50 2.21 5.07 1.76
CA GLU A 50 1.46 4.91 0.50
C GLU A 50 0.00 4.54 0.74
N LEU A 51 -0.25 3.55 1.61
CA LEU A 51 -1.63 3.15 1.94
C LEU A 51 -2.38 4.25 2.70
N SER A 52 -1.70 4.97 3.59
CA SER A 52 -2.28 6.12 4.31
C SER A 52 -2.67 7.24 3.34
N TYR A 53 -1.87 7.50 2.31
CA TYR A 53 -2.20 8.43 1.24
C TYR A 53 -3.44 7.98 0.46
N TYR A 54 -3.53 6.71 0.06
CA TYR A 54 -4.73 6.21 -0.63
C TYR A 54 -5.97 6.31 0.24
N ARG A 55 -5.88 5.95 1.52
CA ARG A 55 -6.98 6.07 2.48
C ARG A 55 -7.54 7.48 2.55
N LYS A 56 -6.67 8.50 2.56
CA LYS A 56 -7.07 9.90 2.70
C LYS A 56 -7.65 10.51 1.42
N ASN A 57 -7.16 10.09 0.24
CA ASN A 57 -7.44 10.80 -1.03
C ASN A 57 -8.30 10.01 -2.01
N ILE A 58 -8.41 8.69 -1.85
CA ILE A 58 -9.10 7.80 -2.80
C ILE A 58 -10.30 7.11 -2.17
N PHE A 59 -10.13 6.54 -0.98
CA PHE A 59 -11.23 5.87 -0.30
C PHE A 59 -12.22 6.88 0.27
N LEU A 60 -13.50 6.52 0.23
CA LEU A 60 -14.56 7.30 0.87
C LEU A 60 -14.41 7.21 2.39
N GLU A 61 -14.75 8.29 3.09
CA GLU A 61 -14.98 8.22 4.52
C GLU A 61 -16.24 7.39 4.79
N ASN A 62 -16.18 6.54 5.81
CA ASN A 62 -17.37 5.84 6.29
C ASN A 62 -18.20 6.85 7.09
N GLU A 63 -19.49 7.00 6.75
CA GLU A 63 -20.47 7.70 7.60
C GLU A 63 -20.63 7.04 8.99
#